data_AF-A0A931ASB3-F1
#
_entry.id   AF-A0A931ASB3-F1
#
_cell.length_a   1.000
_cell.length_b   1.000
_cell.length_c   1.000
_cell.angle_alpha   90.00
_cell.angle_beta   90.00
_cell.angle_gamma   90.00
#
_symmetry.space_group_name_H-M   'P 1'
#
loop_
_entity.id
_entity.type
_entity.pdbx_description
1 polymer ?
#
loop_
_entity_poly.entity_id
_entity_poly.type
_entity_poly.pdbx_seq_one_letter_code
_entity_poly.pdbx_strand_id
1 'polypeptide(L)'
;MDYKVKKMHSVSHSLRNSFKNIIFKRYPLLSEIIFNWNDILGETLSLQIYPKRICVNNKKSILHLGILQNHLGTEIYYQKHLILERITRYFGSNIIDDIKIG
;
A
#
# COMPACT_ATOMS: atom_id res chain seq x y z
N MET A 1 18.02 3.29 -33.26
CA MET A 1 18.31 2.32 -32.18
C MET A 1 17.07 2.12 -31.29
N ASP A 2 15.86 2.12 -31.87
CA ASP A 2 14.64 2.54 -31.13
C ASP A 2 13.56 1.46 -30.96
N TYR A 3 13.72 0.30 -31.61
CA TYR A 3 12.71 -0.77 -31.55
C TYR A 3 12.78 -1.62 -30.26
N LYS A 4 13.97 -1.74 -29.65
CA LYS A 4 14.18 -2.56 -28.44
C LYS A 4 13.62 -1.90 -27.19
N VAL A 5 13.79 -0.58 -27.05
CA VAL A 5 13.33 0.21 -25.89
C VAL A 5 11.79 0.30 -25.84
N LYS A 6 11.15 0.56 -26.99
CA LYS A 6 9.68 0.67 -27.10
C LYS A 6 8.97 -0.65 -26.77
N LYS A 7 9.56 -1.80 -27.13
CA LYS A 7 9.02 -3.14 -26.83
C LYS A 7 9.11 -3.48 -25.33
N MET A 8 10.17 -3.03 -24.66
CA MET A 8 10.36 -3.22 -23.21
C MET A 8 9.36 -2.40 -22.38
N HIS A 9 9.04 -1.18 -22.82
CA HIS A 9 7.94 -0.39 -22.24
C HIS A 9 6.56 -1.05 -22.44
N SER A 10 6.32 -1.66 -23.60
CA SER A 10 5.05 -2.35 -23.86
C SER A 10 4.86 -3.61 -23.01
N VAL A 11 5.92 -4.39 -22.79
CA VAL A 11 5.87 -5.61 -21.95
C VAL A 11 5.74 -5.27 -20.48
N SER A 12 6.46 -4.25 -20.00
CA SER A 12 6.31 -3.79 -18.61
C SER A 12 4.92 -3.19 -18.35
N HIS A 13 4.32 -2.51 -19.33
CA HIS A 13 2.96 -1.99 -19.23
C HIS A 13 1.91 -3.12 -19.24
N SER A 14 2.03 -4.11 -20.13
CA SER A 14 1.08 -5.23 -20.19
C SER A 14 1.15 -6.14 -18.96
N LEU A 15 2.35 -6.38 -18.43
CA LEU A 15 2.55 -7.09 -17.17
C LEU A 15 1.94 -6.29 -16.02
N ARG A 16 2.24 -4.99 -15.90
CA ARG A 16 1.67 -4.11 -14.87
C ARG A 16 0.14 -4.14 -14.88
N ASN A 17 -0.49 -4.03 -16.04
CA ASN A 17 -1.95 -4.04 -16.14
C ASN A 17 -2.55 -5.42 -15.83
N SER A 18 -1.89 -6.50 -16.24
CA SER A 18 -2.34 -7.87 -15.94
C SER A 18 -2.21 -8.19 -14.45
N PHE A 19 -1.07 -7.88 -13.83
CA PHE A 19 -0.86 -8.02 -12.39
C PHE A 19 -1.81 -7.14 -11.59
N LYS A 20 -2.02 -5.88 -12.02
CA LYS A 20 -3.01 -4.97 -11.43
C LYS A 20 -4.40 -5.62 -11.42
N ASN A 21 -4.88 -6.11 -12.57
CA ASN A 21 -6.20 -6.73 -12.66
C ASN A 21 -6.34 -8.00 -11.80
N ILE A 22 -5.29 -8.82 -11.71
CA ILE A 22 -5.31 -10.04 -10.89
C ILE A 22 -5.32 -9.70 -9.39
N ILE A 23 -4.48 -8.76 -8.95
CA ILE A 23 -4.40 -8.35 -7.53
C ILE A 23 -5.68 -7.62 -7.13
N PHE A 24 -6.24 -6.74 -7.97
CA PHE A 24 -7.53 -6.08 -7.71
C PHE A 24 -8.67 -7.08 -7.54
N LYS A 25 -8.74 -8.10 -8.39
CA LYS A 25 -9.78 -9.14 -8.29
C LYS A 25 -9.66 -9.97 -7.02
N ARG A 26 -8.43 -10.26 -6.58
CA ARG A 26 -8.18 -11.15 -5.44
C ARG A 26 -8.18 -10.42 -4.09
N TYR A 27 -7.71 -9.17 -4.08
CA TYR A 27 -7.55 -8.34 -2.89
C TYR A 27 -7.96 -6.89 -3.21
N PRO A 28 -9.27 -6.61 -3.36
CA PRO A 28 -9.75 -5.29 -3.78
C PRO A 28 -9.33 -4.19 -2.80
N LEU A 29 -9.49 -4.43 -1.50
CA LEU A 29 -9.11 -3.47 -0.46
C LEU A 29 -7.61 -3.15 -0.44
N LEU A 30 -6.76 -4.18 -0.46
CA LEU A 30 -5.31 -3.99 -0.46
C LEU A 30 -4.85 -3.28 -1.74
N SER A 31 -5.47 -3.60 -2.88
CA SER A 31 -5.17 -2.93 -4.14
C SER A 31 -5.50 -1.45 -4.05
N GLU A 32 -6.70 -1.09 -3.60
CA GLU A 32 -7.11 0.30 -3.43
C GLU A 32 -6.14 1.08 -2.52
N ILE A 33 -5.71 0.46 -1.41
CA ILE A 33 -4.71 1.06 -0.51
C ILE A 33 -3.37 1.27 -1.22
N ILE A 34 -2.87 0.28 -1.98
CA ILE A 34 -1.58 0.38 -2.69
C ILE A 34 -1.63 1.44 -3.78
N PHE A 35 -2.70 1.49 -4.58
CA PHE A 35 -2.78 2.40 -5.73
C PHE A 35 -2.96 3.86 -5.33
N ASN A 36 -3.61 4.11 -4.19
CA ASN A 36 -3.85 5.46 -3.69
C ASN A 36 -3.00 5.78 -2.45
N TRP A 37 -1.90 5.06 -2.23
CA TRP A 37 -1.10 5.16 -1.00
C TRP A 37 -0.56 6.56 -0.73
N ASN A 38 -0.12 7.25 -1.79
CA ASN A 38 0.32 8.64 -1.72
C ASN A 38 -0.82 9.59 -1.35
N ASP A 39 -2.03 9.36 -1.86
CA ASP A 39 -3.19 10.20 -1.56
C ASP A 39 -3.68 9.97 -0.13
N ILE A 40 -3.58 8.73 0.36
CA ILE A 40 -3.93 8.36 1.74
C ILE A 40 -2.94 9.01 2.71
N LEU A 41 -1.63 8.80 2.53
CA LEU A 41 -0.63 9.17 3.53
C LEU A 41 0.14 10.45 3.24
N GLY A 42 -0.04 11.07 2.08
CA GLY A 42 0.81 12.16 1.63
C GLY A 42 2.25 11.71 1.31
N GLU A 43 2.93 12.49 0.48
CA GLU A 43 4.23 12.14 -0.09
C GLU A 43 5.30 11.79 0.96
N THR A 44 5.35 12.49 2.09
CA THR A 44 6.40 12.28 3.09
C THR A 44 6.34 10.88 3.72
N LEU A 45 5.15 10.46 4.17
CA LEU A 45 5.00 9.16 4.84
C LEU A 45 4.97 8.02 3.83
N SER A 46 4.32 8.21 2.68
CA SER A 46 4.23 7.15 1.67
C SER A 46 5.60 6.77 1.08
N LEU A 47 6.57 7.68 1.11
CA LEU A 47 7.96 7.42 0.73
C LEU A 47 8.78 6.67 1.78
N GLN A 48 8.27 6.49 3.00
CA GLN A 48 8.97 5.82 4.09
C GLN A 48 8.43 4.42 4.36
N ILE A 49 7.14 4.21 4.08
CA ILE A 49 6.41 2.98 4.36
C ILE A 49 5.55 2.52 3.19
N TYR A 50 5.30 1.22 3.10
CA TYR A 50 4.46 0.65 2.04
C TYR A 50 3.51 -0.44 2.58
N PRO A 51 2.34 -0.63 1.97
CA PRO A 51 1.41 -1.70 2.34
C PRO A 51 1.98 -3.05 1.90
N LYS A 52 2.10 -4.01 2.82
CA LYS A 52 2.52 -5.38 2.52
C LYS A 52 1.34 -6.31 2.27
N ARG A 53 0.39 -6.32 3.21
CA ARG A 53 -0.79 -7.20 3.18
C ARG A 53 -1.82 -6.75 4.21
N ILE A 54 -3.06 -7.19 4.02
CA ILE A 54 -4.12 -7.09 5.03
C ILE A 54 -4.40 -8.50 5.55
N CYS A 55 -4.57 -8.64 6.86
CA CYS A 55 -4.92 -9.90 7.49
C CYS A 55 -6.13 -9.71 8.38
N VAL A 56 -7.11 -10.60 8.26
CA VAL A 56 -8.29 -10.60 9.10
C VAL A 56 -8.14 -11.69 10.14
N ASN A 57 -8.15 -11.32 11.42
CA ASN A 57 -8.11 -12.26 12.54
C ASN A 57 -9.20 -11.89 13.55
N ASN A 58 -10.04 -12.83 13.95
CA ASN A 58 -11.12 -12.62 14.94
C ASN A 58 -11.95 -11.34 14.64
N LYS A 59 -12.32 -11.15 13.37
CA LYS A 59 -13.06 -9.97 12.86
C LYS A 59 -12.30 -8.64 12.90
N LYS A 60 -11.01 -8.63 13.28
CA LYS A 60 -10.14 -7.44 13.17
C LYS A 60 -9.32 -7.49 11.89
N SER A 61 -9.36 -6.40 11.14
CA SER A 61 -8.57 -6.16 9.93
C SER A 61 -7.25 -5.49 10.31
N ILE A 62 -6.13 -6.14 10.04
CA ILE A 62 -4.79 -5.68 10.39
C ILE A 62 -4.01 -5.38 9.12
N LEU A 63 -3.59 -4.14 8.94
CA LEU A 63 -2.70 -3.74 7.85
C LEU A 63 -1.25 -3.96 8.28
N HIS A 64 -0.54 -4.79 7.51
CA HIS A 64 0.90 -4.95 7.66
C HIS A 64 1.62 -3.93 6.79
N LEU A 65 2.50 -3.15 7.40
CA LEU A 65 3.34 -2.16 6.73
C LEU A 65 4.79 -2.63 6.71
N GLY A 66 5.45 -2.42 5.57
CA GLY A 66 6.90 -2.47 5.45
C GLY A 66 7.50 -1.09 5.59
N ILE A 67 8.72 -1.03 6.10
CA ILE A 67 9.51 0.22 6.21
C ILE A 67 10.66 0.14 5.22
N LEU A 68 10.92 1.25 4.53
CA LEU A 68 11.99 1.33 3.55
C LEU A 68 13.37 1.54 4.20
N GLN A 69 13.43 2.18 5.36
CA GLN A 69 14.66 2.44 6.10
C GLN A 69 14.51 2.04 7.57
N ASN A 70 15.32 1.08 8.02
CA ASN A 70 15.16 0.45 9.34
C ASN A 70 15.17 1.43 10.54
N HIS A 71 15.91 2.54 10.45
CA HIS A 71 16.02 3.52 11.54
C HIS A 71 14.71 4.29 11.79
N LEU A 72 13.79 4.33 10.80
CA LEU A 72 12.49 4.98 10.94
C LEU A 72 11.47 4.11 11.69
N GLY A 73 11.82 2.87 12.05
CA GLY A 73 10.94 1.91 12.71
C GLY A 73 10.19 2.46 13.92
N THR A 74 10.92 3.11 14.82
CA THR A 74 10.37 3.68 16.04
C THR A 74 9.45 4.87 15.76
N GLU A 75 9.84 5.77 14.85
CA GLU A 75 9.05 6.94 14.47
C GLU A 75 7.71 6.51 13.84
N ILE A 76 7.75 5.60 12.87
CA ILE A 76 6.57 5.04 12.23
C ILE A 76 5.68 4.32 13.25
N TYR A 77 6.26 3.64 14.25
CA TYR A 77 5.49 2.99 15.31
C TYR A 77 4.66 4.01 16.11
N TYR A 78 5.24 5.17 16.45
CA TYR A 78 4.51 6.24 17.14
C TYR A 78 3.47 6.93 16.23
N GLN A 79 3.66 6.91 14.92
CA GLN A 79 2.73 7.50 13.95
C GLN A 79 1.58 6.56 13.54
N LYS A 80 1.47 5.35 14.10
CA LYS A 80 0.40 4.38 13.73
C LYS A 80 -1.01 4.96 13.79
N HIS A 81 -1.32 5.72 14.84
CA HIS A 81 -2.63 6.34 14.98
C HIS A 81 -2.92 7.30 13.82
N LEU A 82 -1.94 8.13 13.45
CA LEU A 82 -2.06 9.05 12.32
C LEU A 82 -2.28 8.29 10.99
N ILE A 83 -1.57 7.17 10.80
CA ILE A 83 -1.74 6.34 9.60
C ILE A 83 -3.15 5.74 9.54
N LEU A 84 -3.66 5.20 10.65
CA LEU A 84 -5.04 4.69 10.75
C LEU A 84 -6.07 5.79 10.49
N GLU A 85 -5.89 6.96 11.09
CA GLU A 85 -6.79 8.11 10.91
C GLU A 85 -6.87 8.51 9.43
N ARG A 86 -5.72 8.58 8.74
CA ARG A 86 -5.65 8.91 7.32
C ARG A 86 -6.34 7.86 6.43
N ILE A 87 -6.14 6.58 6.72
CA ILE A 87 -6.85 5.49 6.04
C ILE A 87 -8.36 5.65 6.25
N THR A 88 -8.81 5.77 7.50
CA THR A 88 -10.23 5.91 7.82
C THR A 88 -10.85 7.14 7.16
N ARG A 89 -10.13 8.26 7.10
CA ARG A 89 -10.57 9.48 6.41
C ARG A 89 -10.71 9.26 4.90
N TYR A 90 -9.76 8.57 4.27
CA TYR A 90 -9.82 8.28 2.83
C TYR A 90 -11.01 7.38 2.47
N PHE A 91 -11.27 6.34 3.26
CA PHE A 91 -12.37 5.39 3.00
C PHE A 91 -13.73 5.81 3.58
N GLY A 92 -13.78 6.86 4.39
CA GLY A 92 -15.00 7.29 5.10
C GLY A 92 -15.53 6.29 6.13
N SER A 93 -14.74 5.27 6.48
CA SER A 93 -15.14 4.20 7.41
C SER A 93 -13.91 3.48 7.97
N ASN A 94 -14.06 2.89 9.16
CA ASN A 94 -12.98 2.15 9.83
C ASN A 94 -12.81 0.76 9.22
N ILE A 95 -12.09 0.67 8.10
CA ILE A 95 -11.84 -0.57 7.35
C ILE A 95 -10.61 -1.36 7.82
N ILE A 96 -9.71 -0.71 8.56
CA ILE A 96 -8.50 -1.27 9.14
C ILE A 96 -8.53 -0.97 10.64
N ASP A 97 -8.50 -2.00 11.47
CA ASP A 97 -8.59 -1.88 12.93
C ASP A 97 -7.22 -1.66 13.58
N ASP A 98 -6.14 -2.15 12.97
CA ASP A 98 -4.79 -2.06 13.54
C ASP A 98 -3.69 -2.08 12.46
N ILE A 99 -2.50 -1.62 12.85
CA ILE A 99 -1.29 -1.61 12.03
C ILE A 99 -0.18 -2.42 12.69
N LYS A 100 0.38 -3.36 11.93
CA LYS A 100 1.59 -4.08 12.29
C LYS A 100 2.75 -3.69 11.37
N ILE A 101 3.86 -3.30 11.98
CA ILE A 101 5.09 -2.94 11.28
C ILE A 101 5.99 -4.18 11.24
N GLY A 102 6.62 -4.46 10.10
CA GLY A 102 7.69 -5.48 9.98
C GLY A 102 8.19 -5.69 8.58
#